data_AF-A0A1V3C6I2-F1
#
_entry.id   AF-A0A1V3C6I2-F1
#
_cell.length_a   1.000
_cell.length_b   1.000
_cell.length_c   1.000
_cell.angle_alpha   90.00
_cell.angle_beta   90.00
_cell.angle_gamma   90.00
#
_symmetry.space_group_name_H-M   'P 1'
#
loop_
_entity.id
_entity.type
_entity.pdbx_description
1 polymer ?
#
loop_
_entity_poly.entity_id
_entity_poly.type
_entity_poly.pdbx_seq_one_letter_code
_entity_poly.pdbx_strand_id
1 'polypeptide(L)'
;MRYYAAAMPATTPAVLAAAACGWDRRESRSWLATAAACSIAGSAASVYLVRAVNLRLFFGDQPLGADERDRLLRTWYRVNAARIAVAGGTLLAAHKARTRLSQ
;
A
#
# COMPACT_ATOMS: atom_id res chain seq x y z
N MET A 1 -18.56 -11.46 13.72
CA MET A 1 -17.41 -11.03 12.88
C MET A 1 -17.77 -9.80 12.04
N ARG A 2 -18.01 -8.64 12.69
CA ARG A 2 -18.22 -7.34 12.03
C ARG A 2 -17.27 -6.39 12.74
N TYR A 3 -16.06 -6.15 12.24
CA TYR A 3 -15.22 -4.95 12.56
C TYR A 3 -13.78 -4.98 12.03
N TYR A 4 -13.41 -5.84 11.09
CA TYR A 4 -12.22 -5.60 10.26
C TYR A 4 -12.64 -5.13 8.87
N ALA A 5 -13.41 -4.03 8.85
CA ALA A 5 -13.37 -3.15 7.71
C ALA A 5 -11.91 -2.68 7.65
N ALA A 6 -11.12 -3.36 6.82
CA ALA A 6 -9.81 -2.91 6.46
C ALA A 6 -9.96 -1.43 6.12
N ALA A 7 -9.49 -0.57 7.03
CA ALA A 7 -9.34 0.83 6.74
C ALA A 7 -8.35 0.83 5.58
N MET A 8 -8.87 0.78 4.34
CA MET A 8 -8.09 1.17 3.19
C MET A 8 -7.51 2.52 3.60
N PRO A 9 -6.19 2.69 3.62
CA PRO A 9 -5.60 3.97 3.97
C PRO A 9 -6.35 5.02 3.14
N ALA A 10 -6.99 5.99 3.79
CA ALA A 10 -7.82 7.00 3.12
C ALA A 10 -7.04 7.81 2.07
N THR A 11 -5.71 7.61 2.03
CA THR A 11 -4.78 8.11 1.03
C THR A 11 -4.94 7.45 -0.34
N THR A 12 -5.43 6.21 -0.47
CA THR A 12 -5.55 5.53 -1.78
C THR A 12 -6.51 6.24 -2.76
N PRO A 13 -7.75 6.59 -2.38
CA PRO A 13 -8.65 7.33 -3.26
C PRO A 13 -8.10 8.71 -3.64
N ALA A 14 -7.45 9.39 -2.69
CA ALA A 14 -6.89 10.71 -2.91
C ALA A 14 -5.75 10.70 -3.94
N VAL A 15 -4.86 9.69 -3.89
CA VAL A 15 -3.78 9.55 -4.88
C VAL A 15 -4.30 9.16 -6.26
N LEU A 16 -5.32 8.30 -6.33
CA LEU A 16 -5.98 7.96 -7.60
C LEU A 16 -6.69 9.17 -8.22
N ALA A 17 -7.38 9.97 -7.41
CA ALA A 17 -8.02 11.21 -7.86
C ALA A 17 -6.99 12.24 -8.35
N ALA A 18 -5.86 12.40 -7.63
CA ALA A 18 -4.78 13.28 -8.07
C ALA A 18 -4.12 12.82 -9.38
N ALA A 19 -3.97 11.50 -9.57
CA ALA A 19 -3.46 10.92 -10.82
C ALA A 19 -4.42 11.13 -12.00
N ALA A 20 -5.73 10.99 -11.78
CA ALA A 20 -6.75 11.24 -12.79
C ALA A 20 -6.80 12.72 -13.20
N CYS A 21 -6.78 13.64 -12.24
CA CYS A 21 -6.85 15.09 -12.51
C CYS A 21 -5.57 15.64 -13.14
N GLY A 22 -4.39 15.09 -12.83
CA GLY A 22 -3.11 15.57 -13.36
C GLY A 22 -2.69 14.97 -14.71
N TRP A 23 -3.48 14.04 -15.26
CA TRP A 23 -3.10 13.23 -16.41
C TRP A 23 -2.84 14.04 -17.69
N ASP A 24 -3.40 15.23 -17.83
CA ASP A 24 -3.29 16.00 -19.08
C ASP A 24 -1.89 16.62 -19.30
N ARG A 25 -1.10 16.79 -18.23
CA ARG A 25 0.25 17.39 -18.30
C ARG A 25 1.32 16.33 -18.62
N ARG A 26 1.84 16.36 -19.85
CA ARG A 26 2.80 15.38 -20.39
C ARG A 26 4.04 15.18 -19.51
N GLU A 27 4.54 16.24 -18.87
CA GLU A 27 5.72 16.21 -17.99
C GLU A 27 5.47 15.60 -16.59
N SER A 28 4.19 15.52 -16.19
CA SER A 28 3.73 15.02 -14.90
C SER A 28 3.23 13.57 -14.96
N ARG A 29 2.87 13.07 -16.15
CA ARG A 29 2.27 11.74 -16.37
C ARG A 29 3.07 10.59 -15.78
N SER A 30 4.38 10.56 -15.96
CA SER A 30 5.22 9.44 -15.47
C SER A 30 5.23 9.38 -13.94
N TRP A 31 5.36 10.52 -13.27
CA TRP A 31 5.34 10.60 -11.81
C TRP A 31 3.97 10.32 -11.21
N LEU A 32 2.89 10.75 -11.87
CA LEU A 32 1.52 10.40 -11.48
C LEU A 32 1.24 8.90 -11.65
N ALA A 33 1.72 8.29 -12.73
CA ALA A 33 1.62 6.85 -12.94
C ALA A 33 2.40 6.07 -11.88
N THR A 34 3.61 6.51 -11.51
CA THR A 34 4.38 5.91 -10.40
C THR A 34 3.63 6.02 -9.07
N ALA A 35 3.08 7.19 -8.75
CA ALA A 35 2.32 7.39 -7.51
C ALA A 35 1.06 6.52 -7.46
N ALA A 36 0.34 6.39 -8.59
CA ALA A 36 -0.81 5.51 -8.72
C ALA A 36 -0.43 4.03 -8.57
N ALA A 37 0.61 3.58 -9.26
CA ALA A 37 1.11 2.20 -9.17
C ALA A 37 1.55 1.84 -7.75
N CYS A 38 2.29 2.74 -7.08
CA CYS A 38 2.67 2.57 -5.68
C CYS A 38 1.44 2.49 -4.76
N SER A 39 0.42 3.32 -4.97
CA SER A 39 -0.80 3.29 -4.16
C SER A 39 -1.61 2.00 -4.33
N ILE A 40 -1.71 1.51 -5.56
CA ILE A 40 -2.33 0.21 -5.87
C ILE A 40 -1.55 -0.92 -5.20
N ALA A 41 -0.23 -0.94 -5.35
CA ALA A 41 0.63 -1.95 -4.75
C ALA A 41 0.54 -1.96 -3.21
N GLY A 42 0.58 -0.78 -2.57
CA GLY A 42 0.41 -0.65 -1.12
C GLY A 42 -0.95 -1.13 -0.63
N SER A 43 -2.00 -0.89 -1.42
CA SER A 43 -3.36 -1.34 -1.12
C SER A 43 -3.50 -2.86 -1.25
N ALA A 44 -3.00 -3.44 -2.34
CA ALA A 44 -2.99 -4.89 -2.54
C ALA A 44 -2.19 -5.61 -1.43
N ALA A 45 -1.02 -5.07 -1.07
CA ALA A 45 -0.21 -5.56 0.04
C ALA A 45 -0.96 -5.51 1.37
N SER A 46 -1.76 -4.46 1.61
CA SER A 46 -2.59 -4.34 2.82
C SER A 46 -3.68 -5.40 2.88
N VAL A 47 -4.39 -5.61 1.77
CA VAL A 47 -5.44 -6.65 1.68
C VAL A 47 -4.86 -8.04 1.88
N TYR A 48 -3.72 -8.33 1.26
CA TYR A 48 -3.00 -9.59 1.43
C TYR A 48 -2.59 -9.81 2.90
N LEU A 49 -1.96 -8.81 3.53
CA LEU A 49 -1.56 -8.88 4.94
C LEU A 49 -2.74 -9.19 5.85
N VAL A 50 -3.87 -8.53 5.66
CA VAL A 50 -5.06 -8.77 6.49
C VAL A 50 -5.58 -10.19 6.28
N ARG A 51 -5.87 -10.57 5.04
CA ARG A 51 -6.55 -11.84 4.74
C ARG A 51 -5.68 -13.06 4.96
N ALA A 52 -4.44 -13.02 4.48
CA ALA A 52 -3.58 -14.20 4.43
C ALA A 52 -2.69 -14.35 5.68
N VAL A 53 -2.38 -13.24 6.36
CA VAL A 53 -1.41 -13.24 7.46
C VAL A 53 -2.08 -12.92 8.79
N ASN A 54 -2.63 -11.71 8.95
CA ASN A 54 -3.12 -11.23 10.25
C ASN A 54 -4.28 -12.07 10.78
N LEU A 55 -5.25 -12.43 9.92
CA LEU A 55 -6.37 -13.28 10.35
C LEU A 55 -5.89 -14.65 10.83
N ARG A 56 -4.90 -15.25 10.15
CA ARG A 56 -4.34 -16.54 10.56
C ARG A 56 -3.49 -16.43 11.82
N LEU A 57 -2.68 -15.38 11.93
CA LEU A 57 -1.71 -15.22 13.01
C LEU A 57 -2.36 -14.79 14.33
N PHE A 58 -3.40 -13.95 14.28
CA PHE A 58 -3.99 -13.32 15.46
C PHE A 58 -5.46 -13.69 15.73
N PHE A 59 -6.18 -14.21 14.74
CA PHE A 59 -7.62 -14.49 14.83
C PHE A 59 -7.99 -15.93 14.42
N GLY A 60 -6.99 -16.82 14.30
CA GLY A 60 -7.23 -18.23 14.01
C GLY A 60 -7.73 -18.95 15.26
N ASP A 61 -8.78 -19.76 15.11
CA ASP A 61 -9.34 -20.56 16.21
C ASP A 61 -8.43 -21.73 16.62
N GLN A 62 -7.43 -22.06 15.80
CA GLN A 62 -6.46 -23.12 16.08
C GLN A 62 -5.07 -22.54 16.36
N PRO A 63 -4.36 -23.05 17.39
CA PRO A 63 -2.99 -22.66 17.66
C PRO A 63 -2.09 -23.06 16.49
N LEU A 64 -1.33 -22.08 15.98
CA LEU A 64 -0.37 -22.31 14.91
C LEU A 64 0.85 -23.07 15.45
N GLY A 65 1.34 -24.05 14.68
CA GLY A 65 2.65 -24.65 14.91
C GLY A 65 3.77 -23.60 14.81
N ALA A 66 4.87 -23.80 15.54
CA ALA A 66 5.96 -22.83 15.64
C ALA A 66 6.52 -22.43 14.26
N ASP A 67 6.70 -23.40 13.36
CA ASP A 67 7.23 -23.17 12.01
C ASP A 67 6.31 -22.34 11.13
N GLU A 68 4.98 -22.58 11.22
CA GLU A 68 3.99 -21.83 10.45
C GLU A 68 3.86 -20.40 10.98
N ARG A 69 3.92 -20.22 12.31
CA ARG A 69 3.93 -18.89 12.94
C ARG A 69 5.15 -18.08 12.50
N ASP A 70 6.34 -18.67 12.50
CA ASP A 70 7.58 -17.99 12.08
C ASP A 70 7.60 -17.69 10.58
N ARG A 71 7.00 -18.55 9.75
CA ARG A 71 6.82 -18.25 8.32
C ARG A 71 5.91 -17.05 8.12
N LEU A 72 4.77 -17.02 8.80
CA LEU A 72 3.80 -15.92 8.70
C LEU A 72 4.37 -14.60 9.25
N LEU A 73 5.13 -14.63 10.35
CA LEU A 73 5.82 -13.45 10.89
C LEU A 73 6.87 -12.90 9.92
N ARG A 74 7.69 -13.75 9.30
CA ARG A 74 8.65 -13.31 8.27
C ARG A 74 7.95 -12.66 7.08
N THR A 75 6.86 -13.25 6.61
CA THR A 75 6.02 -12.66 5.55
C THR A 75 5.47 -11.31 6.01
N TRP A 76 4.96 -11.23 7.24
CA TRP A 76 4.44 -9.99 7.82
C TRP A 76 5.47 -8.86 7.81
N TYR A 77 6.69 -9.12 8.29
CA TYR A 77 7.76 -8.12 8.32
C TYR A 77 8.18 -7.68 6.91
N ARG A 78 8.35 -8.63 5.97
CA ARG A 78 8.74 -8.33 4.59
C ARG A 78 7.71 -7.45 3.87
N VAL A 79 6.42 -7.77 4.02
CA VAL A 79 5.36 -6.99 3.38
C VAL A 79 5.23 -5.61 4.01
N ASN A 80 5.39 -5.47 5.32
CA ASN A 80 5.40 -4.14 5.97
C ASN A 80 6.60 -3.30 5.53
N ALA A 81 7.80 -3.88 5.42
CA ALA A 81 8.97 -3.19 4.89
C ALA A 81 8.72 -2.70 3.45
N ALA A 82 8.13 -3.55 2.60
CA ALA A 82 7.75 -3.16 1.25
C ALA A 82 6.72 -2.01 1.25
N ARG A 83 5.72 -2.04 2.14
CA ARG A 83 4.74 -0.94 2.28
C ARG A 83 5.40 0.38 2.65
N ILE A 84 6.39 0.37 3.55
CA ILE A 84 7.15 1.58 3.92
C ILE A 84 7.93 2.11 2.72
N ALA A 85 8.63 1.25 1.98
CA ALA A 85 9.36 1.64 0.78
C ALA A 85 8.43 2.23 -0.29
N VAL A 86 7.27 1.61 -0.52
CA VAL A 86 6.24 2.09 -1.45
C VAL A 86 5.66 3.43 -1.01
N ALA A 87 5.39 3.62 0.28
CA ALA A 87 4.91 4.90 0.82
C ALA A 87 5.97 6.01 0.64
N GLY A 88 7.24 5.71 0.93
CA GLY A 88 8.36 6.63 0.67
C GLY A 88 8.49 6.99 -0.82
N GLY A 89 8.39 6.01 -1.72
CA GLY A 89 8.38 6.23 -3.17
C GLY A 89 7.20 7.09 -3.63
N THR A 90 6.01 6.88 -3.07
CA THR A 90 4.81 7.69 -3.36
C THR A 90 5.00 9.14 -2.95
N LEU A 91 5.54 9.40 -1.75
CA LEU A 91 5.83 10.75 -1.27
C LEU A 91 6.87 11.46 -2.15
N LEU A 92 7.94 10.76 -2.53
CA LEU A 92 8.97 11.30 -3.42
C LEU A 92 8.40 11.62 -4.81
N ALA A 93 7.61 10.72 -5.38
CA ALA A 93 6.97 10.91 -6.68
C ALA A 93 5.98 12.09 -6.64
N ALA A 94 5.15 12.18 -5.60
CA ALA A 94 4.22 13.28 -5.40
C ALA A 94 4.96 14.62 -5.24
N HIS A 95 6.06 14.64 -4.49
CA HIS A 95 6.89 15.83 -4.33
C HIS A 95 7.50 16.28 -5.67
N LYS A 96 8.08 15.36 -6.45
CA LYS A 96 8.63 15.65 -7.78
C LYS A 96 7.57 16.12 -8.77
N ALA A 97 6.38 15.51 -8.76
CA ALA A 97 5.26 15.94 -9.57
C ALA A 97 4.86 17.38 -9.21
N ARG A 98 4.73 17.71 -7.92
CA ARG A 98 4.39 19.06 -7.46
C ARG A 98 5.38 20.11 -7.95
N THR A 99 6.69 19.85 -7.85
CA THR A 99 7.72 20.81 -8.31
C THR A 99 7.67 21.09 -9.81
N ARG A 100 7.19 20.14 -10.62
CA ARG A 100 7.02 20.31 -12.07
C ARG A 100 5.68 20.92 -12.46
N LEU A 101 4.70 20.90 -11.57
CA LEU A 101 3.38 21.52 -11.79
C LEU A 101 3.38 23.03 -11.49
N SER A 102 4.35 23.51 -10.70
CA SER A 102 4.53 24.91 -10.30
C SER A 102 5.48 25.72 -11.19
N GLN A 103 6.01 25.10 -12.24
CA GLN A 103 6.68 25.78 -13.37
C GLN A 103 5.68 25.99 -14.50
#